data_AF-A0AAN6LID3-F1
#
_entry.id   AF-A0AAN6LID3-F1
#
_cell.length_a   1.000
_cell.length_b   1.000
_cell.length_c   1.000
_cell.angle_alpha   90.00
_cell.angle_beta   90.00
_cell.angle_gamma   90.00
#
_symmetry.space_group_name_H-M   'P 1'
#
loop_
_entity.id
_entity.type
_entity.pdbx_description
1 polymer ?
#
loop_
_entity_poly.entity_id
_entity_poly.type
_entity_poly.pdbx_seq_one_letter_code
_entity_poly.pdbx_strand_id
1 'polypeptide(L)'
;MVRFKHRYLLIDILYPPSPASFASTAKSKSTSTSIDTQTRIHLAIHHPTPDTLTPQALARAVRESVEEMYGDWGVGRLGGAGAGGLSVKYLSPATSTAILRCPRASYRLVWTALTYMSSLPLPRSKIPSNTADADAGVECLFRVVRVSGTMRKAEEEAIGRARREVVRMARGGVAVGVEGRFGGEVEVEDVDVGVEGEDGEGSDGDED
;
A
#
# COMPACT_ATOMS: atom_id res chain seq x y z
N MET A 1 -23.33 26.67 3.05
CA MET A 1 -23.33 25.23 2.71
C MET A 1 -22.19 24.54 3.45
N VAL A 2 -22.48 23.52 4.28
CA VAL A 2 -21.47 22.78 5.06
C VAL A 2 -21.36 21.36 4.51
N ARG A 3 -20.13 20.85 4.35
CA ARG A 3 -19.85 19.48 3.87
C ARG A 3 -18.90 18.76 4.82
N PHE A 4 -19.08 17.45 4.99
CA PHE A 4 -18.14 16.63 5.75
C PHE A 4 -16.81 16.50 5.00
N LYS A 5 -15.71 16.78 5.69
CA LYS A 5 -14.35 16.67 5.14
C LYS A 5 -13.75 15.33 5.54
N HIS A 6 -13.25 14.59 4.55
CA HIS A 6 -12.58 13.31 4.76
C HIS A 6 -11.07 13.41 4.50
N ARG A 7 -10.35 12.39 4.96
CA ARG A 7 -8.95 12.14 4.65
C ARG A 7 -8.81 10.72 4.11
N TYR A 8 -7.89 10.56 3.18
CA TYR A 8 -7.55 9.29 2.53
C TYR A 8 -6.14 8.91 2.94
N LEU A 9 -5.97 7.74 3.56
CA LEU A 9 -4.66 7.22 3.91
C LEU A 9 -4.31 6.14 2.89
N LEU A 10 -3.18 6.33 2.20
CA LEU A 10 -2.54 5.30 1.41
C LEU A 10 -1.64 4.48 2.34
N ILE A 11 -1.92 3.18 2.43
CA ILE A 11 -1.20 2.24 3.27
C ILE A 11 -0.58 1.13 2.41
N ASP A 12 0.51 0.59 2.92
CA ASP A 12 1.31 -0.47 2.33
C ASP A 12 1.55 -1.52 3.42
N ILE A 13 1.17 -2.77 3.15
CA ILE A 13 1.29 -3.88 4.09
C ILE A 13 2.59 -4.60 3.77
N LEU A 14 3.52 -4.51 4.72
CA LEU A 14 4.81 -5.16 4.64
C LEU A 14 4.81 -6.42 5.48
N TYR A 15 5.59 -7.38 5.05
CA TYR A 15 5.66 -8.65 5.75
C TYR A 15 7.12 -8.99 6.00
N PRO A 16 7.59 -8.79 7.23
CA PRO A 16 8.96 -9.15 7.55
C PRO A 16 9.12 -10.67 7.43
N PRO A 17 10.20 -11.15 6.79
CA PRO A 17 10.54 -12.56 6.86
C PRO A 17 10.84 -12.94 8.32
N SER A 18 10.32 -14.08 8.76
CA SER A 18 10.61 -14.64 10.09
C SER A 18 12.14 -14.71 10.31
N PRO A 19 12.66 -14.45 11.52
CA PRO A 19 14.09 -14.48 11.81
C PRO A 19 14.74 -15.84 11.45
N ALA A 20 13.99 -16.94 11.48
CA ALA A 20 14.45 -18.26 11.02
C ALA A 20 14.76 -18.29 9.50
N SER A 21 14.03 -17.50 8.70
CA SER A 21 14.25 -17.37 7.25
C SER A 21 15.42 -16.46 6.89
N PHE A 22 15.80 -15.53 7.77
CA PHE A 22 17.00 -14.71 7.59
C PHE A 22 18.27 -15.53 7.86
N ALA A 23 18.24 -16.43 8.86
CA ALA A 23 19.37 -17.29 9.22
C ALA A 23 19.70 -18.34 8.15
N SER A 24 18.72 -18.83 7.39
CA SER A 24 18.95 -19.77 6.28
C SER A 24 19.60 -19.10 5.07
N THR A 25 19.33 -17.81 4.84
CA THR A 25 19.94 -17.02 3.76
C THR A 25 21.41 -16.71 4.03
N ALA A 26 21.80 -16.54 5.31
CA ALA A 26 23.19 -16.29 5.72
C ALA A 26 24.13 -17.51 5.55
N LYS A 27 23.61 -18.73 5.39
CA LYS A 27 24.43 -19.95 5.15
C LYS A 27 24.74 -20.20 3.67
N SER A 28 24.18 -19.41 2.74
CA SER A 28 24.48 -19.50 1.32
C SER A 28 25.81 -18.79 1.01
N LYS A 29 26.90 -19.56 0.98
CA LYS A 29 28.21 -19.15 0.48
C LYS A 29 28.14 -18.90 -1.03
N SER A 30 27.69 -17.72 -1.47
CA SER A 30 27.82 -17.31 -2.87
C SER A 30 28.18 -15.83 -3.03
N THR A 31 29.13 -15.60 -3.91
CA THR A 31 29.72 -14.33 -4.34
C THR A 31 28.67 -13.49 -5.07
N SER A 32 27.74 -12.87 -4.34
CA SER A 32 26.75 -11.95 -4.94
C SER A 32 27.05 -10.50 -4.56
N THR A 33 26.97 -9.64 -5.57
CA THR A 33 27.12 -8.19 -5.49
C THR A 33 26.14 -7.60 -4.49
N SER A 34 26.52 -6.55 -3.75
CA SER A 34 25.67 -5.94 -2.70
C SER A 34 24.28 -5.52 -3.19
N ILE A 35 24.15 -5.18 -4.48
CA ILE A 35 22.91 -4.77 -5.13
C ILE A 35 21.90 -5.93 -5.21
N ASP A 36 22.35 -7.16 -5.49
CA ASP A 36 21.49 -8.34 -5.60
C ASP A 36 20.91 -8.75 -4.24
N THR A 37 21.66 -8.50 -3.16
CA THR A 37 21.17 -8.76 -1.81
C THR A 37 20.05 -7.79 -1.42
N GLN A 38 20.16 -6.52 -1.83
CA GLN A 38 19.18 -5.48 -1.50
C GLN A 38 17.86 -5.67 -2.25
N THR A 39 17.91 -6.08 -3.53
CA THR A 39 16.70 -6.38 -4.32
C THR A 39 15.98 -7.61 -3.77
N ARG A 40 16.70 -8.66 -3.39
CA ARG A 40 16.12 -9.86 -2.76
C ARG A 40 15.43 -9.57 -1.44
N ILE A 41 16.05 -8.78 -0.56
CA ILE A 41 15.45 -8.37 0.71
C ILE A 41 14.17 -7.56 0.43
N HIS A 42 14.21 -6.63 -0.52
CA HIS A 42 13.04 -5.83 -0.87
C HIS A 42 11.89 -6.69 -1.42
N LEU A 43 12.16 -7.71 -2.25
CA LEU A 43 11.13 -8.63 -2.72
C LEU A 43 10.57 -9.52 -1.60
N ALA A 44 11.42 -9.96 -0.66
CA ALA A 44 10.99 -10.76 0.47
C ALA A 44 10.04 -10.01 1.41
N ILE A 45 10.24 -8.69 1.57
CA ILE A 45 9.40 -7.84 2.43
C ILE A 45 8.06 -7.51 1.76
N HIS A 46 8.08 -7.32 0.43
CA HIS A 46 6.92 -6.95 -0.37
C HIS A 46 6.21 -8.17 -0.98
N HIS A 47 5.86 -9.14 -0.13
CA HIS A 47 5.11 -10.30 -0.59
C HIS A 47 3.61 -9.98 -0.79
N PRO A 48 2.94 -10.66 -1.75
CA PRO A 48 1.53 -10.45 -2.02
C PRO A 48 0.67 -10.97 -0.87
N THR A 49 -0.23 -10.12 -0.39
CA THR A 49 -1.21 -10.48 0.64
C THR A 49 -2.11 -11.60 0.09
N PRO A 50 -2.44 -12.62 0.89
CA PRO A 50 -3.38 -13.65 0.44
C PRO A 50 -4.78 -13.07 0.22
N ASP A 51 -5.47 -13.54 -0.82
CA ASP A 51 -6.80 -13.07 -1.26
C ASP A 51 -7.93 -13.26 -0.22
N THR A 52 -7.63 -13.89 0.92
CA THR A 52 -8.55 -14.00 2.05
C THR A 52 -8.79 -12.70 2.79
N LEU A 53 -7.91 -11.69 2.60
CA LEU A 53 -8.07 -10.40 3.27
C LEU A 53 -9.22 -9.62 2.63
N THR A 54 -10.36 -9.56 3.31
CA THR A 54 -11.49 -8.74 2.86
C THR A 54 -11.32 -7.29 3.33
N PRO A 55 -11.77 -6.29 2.55
CA PRO A 55 -11.74 -4.89 2.96
C PRO A 55 -12.56 -4.63 4.23
N GLN A 56 -13.62 -5.41 4.45
CA GLN A 56 -14.43 -5.32 5.67
C GLN A 56 -13.66 -5.83 6.89
N ALA A 57 -12.94 -6.95 6.77
CA ALA A 57 -12.10 -7.47 7.83
C ALA A 57 -10.99 -6.48 8.21
N LEU A 58 -10.32 -5.88 7.22
CA LEU A 58 -9.32 -4.84 7.47
C LEU A 58 -9.92 -3.63 8.20
N ALA A 59 -11.08 -3.14 7.76
CA ALA A 59 -11.75 -2.02 8.42
C ALA A 59 -12.17 -2.35 9.87
N ARG A 60 -12.56 -3.60 10.13
CA ARG A 60 -12.89 -4.09 11.48
C ARG A 60 -11.64 -4.16 12.36
N ALA A 61 -10.55 -4.72 11.86
CA ALA A 61 -9.28 -4.82 12.57
C ALA A 61 -8.76 -3.45 13.02
N VAL A 62 -8.83 -2.46 12.13
CA VAL A 62 -8.39 -1.09 12.46
C VAL A 62 -9.32 -0.43 13.48
N ARG A 63 -10.61 -0.79 13.53
CA ARG A 63 -11.50 -0.30 14.58
C ARG A 63 -11.17 -0.93 15.93
N GLU A 64 -10.92 -2.23 15.94
CA GLU A 64 -10.54 -2.99 17.13
C GLU A 64 -9.21 -2.47 17.72
N SER A 65 -8.21 -2.17 16.89
CA SER A 65 -6.97 -1.56 17.38
C SER A 65 -7.14 -0.13 17.89
N VAL A 66 -8.10 0.63 17.34
CA VAL A 66 -8.47 1.94 17.91
C VAL A 66 -9.20 1.77 19.24
N GLU A 67 -10.09 0.79 19.35
CA GLU A 67 -10.79 0.46 20.60
C GLU A 67 -9.81 0.04 21.69
N GLU A 68 -8.81 -0.78 21.37
CA GLU A 68 -7.78 -1.22 22.32
C GLU A 68 -6.94 -0.03 22.84
N MET A 69 -6.55 0.89 21.96
CA MET A 69 -5.68 2.00 22.36
C MET A 69 -6.41 3.20 22.96
N TYR A 70 -7.61 3.50 22.48
CA TYR A 70 -8.35 4.74 22.80
C TYR A 70 -9.71 4.49 23.45
N GLY A 71 -10.12 3.23 23.60
CA GLY A 71 -11.40 2.83 24.15
C GLY A 71 -12.60 3.31 23.32
N ASP A 72 -13.76 3.34 23.98
CA ASP A 72 -15.02 3.79 23.40
C ASP A 72 -14.97 5.22 22.86
N TRP A 73 -14.13 6.09 23.45
CA TRP A 73 -13.95 7.46 22.97
C TRP A 73 -13.36 7.51 21.56
N GLY A 74 -12.37 6.66 21.28
CA GLY A 74 -11.75 6.55 19.96
C GLY A 74 -12.76 6.07 18.92
N VAL A 75 -13.50 5.02 19.26
CA VAL A 75 -14.56 4.44 18.40
C VAL A 75 -15.67 5.45 18.14
N GLY A 76 -16.11 6.19 19.17
CA GLY A 76 -17.10 7.27 19.02
C GLY A 76 -16.63 8.35 18.04
N ARG A 77 -15.36 8.76 18.12
CA ARG A 77 -14.79 9.78 17.22
C ARG A 77 -14.56 9.31 15.79
N LEU A 78 -14.57 8.00 15.57
CA LEU A 78 -14.58 7.35 14.26
C LEU A 78 -15.98 7.23 13.64
N GLY A 79 -17.01 7.76 14.30
CA GLY A 79 -18.40 7.67 13.84
C GLY A 79 -19.22 6.59 14.56
N GLY A 80 -18.73 6.09 15.69
CA GLY A 80 -19.37 5.08 16.52
C GLY A 80 -19.10 3.64 16.06
N ALA A 81 -19.82 2.69 16.67
CA ALA A 81 -19.76 1.27 16.30
C ALA A 81 -20.27 1.00 14.87
N GLY A 82 -21.01 1.95 14.29
CA GLY A 82 -21.44 1.91 12.89
C GLY A 82 -20.30 2.23 11.93
N ALA A 83 -20.22 1.49 10.81
CA ALA A 83 -19.20 1.57 9.77
C ALA A 83 -19.10 2.92 8.99
N GLY A 84 -19.66 4.01 9.51
CA GLY A 84 -19.86 5.26 8.79
C GLY A 84 -18.61 6.12 8.59
N GLY A 85 -17.67 6.15 9.54
CA GLY A 85 -16.52 7.05 9.43
C GLY A 85 -15.29 6.42 8.79
N LEU A 86 -14.97 5.16 9.08
CA LEU A 86 -13.82 4.43 8.52
C LEU A 86 -14.27 3.36 7.52
N SER A 87 -13.87 3.54 6.26
CA SER A 87 -14.15 2.60 5.17
C SER A 87 -12.92 2.37 4.31
N VAL A 88 -12.62 1.11 3.98
CA VAL A 88 -11.62 0.76 2.96
C VAL A 88 -12.24 1.03 1.58
N LYS A 89 -11.58 1.85 0.77
CA LYS A 89 -12.03 2.20 -0.59
C LYS A 89 -11.37 1.36 -1.67
N TYR A 90 -10.13 0.98 -1.43
CA TYR A 90 -9.35 0.16 -2.33
C TYR A 90 -8.47 -0.77 -1.50
N LEU A 91 -8.36 -2.01 -1.93
CA LEU A 91 -7.45 -3.00 -1.40
C LEU A 91 -6.99 -3.85 -2.58
N SER A 92 -5.68 -3.96 -2.77
CA SER A 92 -5.06 -4.84 -3.75
C SER A 92 -4.25 -5.89 -3.02
N PRO A 93 -4.67 -7.17 -3.03
CA PRO A 93 -3.87 -8.25 -2.45
C PRO A 93 -2.53 -8.43 -3.16
N ALA A 94 -2.50 -8.26 -4.49
CA ALA A 94 -1.31 -8.45 -5.31
C ALA A 94 -0.15 -7.49 -4.96
N THR A 95 -0.47 -6.23 -4.65
CA THR A 95 0.53 -5.22 -4.28
C THR A 95 0.55 -4.92 -2.79
N SER A 96 -0.31 -5.58 -2.00
CA SER A 96 -0.43 -5.36 -0.55
C SER A 96 -0.71 -3.88 -0.19
N THR A 97 -1.33 -3.11 -1.08
CA THR A 97 -1.66 -1.70 -0.87
C THR A 97 -3.14 -1.49 -0.64
N ALA A 98 -3.48 -0.50 0.20
CA ALA A 98 -4.87 -0.15 0.45
C ALA A 98 -5.07 1.37 0.59
N ILE A 99 -6.29 1.83 0.33
CA ILE A 99 -6.70 3.22 0.55
C ILE A 99 -7.85 3.24 1.55
N LEU A 100 -7.62 3.90 2.68
CA LEU A 100 -8.61 4.06 3.75
C LEU A 100 -9.22 5.45 3.71
N ARG A 101 -10.54 5.54 3.74
CA ARG A 101 -11.26 6.79 3.99
C ARG A 101 -11.57 6.90 5.48
N CYS A 102 -11.22 8.04 6.06
CA CYS A 102 -11.56 8.38 7.45
C CYS A 102 -12.07 9.83 7.54
N PRO A 103 -12.71 10.22 8.66
CA PRO A 103 -13.09 11.59 8.91
C PRO A 103 -11.85 12.45 9.18
N ARG A 104 -11.87 13.73 8.74
CA ARG A 104 -10.73 14.64 8.96
C ARG A 104 -10.41 14.87 10.44
N ALA A 105 -11.38 14.71 11.35
CA ALA A 105 -11.15 14.91 12.77
C ALA A 105 -10.41 13.74 13.44
N SER A 106 -10.45 12.54 12.87
CA SER A 106 -9.96 11.29 13.48
C SER A 106 -8.87 10.56 12.67
N TYR A 107 -8.39 11.11 11.55
CA TYR A 107 -7.34 10.46 10.75
C TYR A 107 -6.04 10.15 11.52
N ARG A 108 -5.72 10.95 12.55
CA ARG A 108 -4.55 10.72 13.41
C ARG A 108 -4.71 9.48 14.28
N LEU A 109 -5.91 9.21 14.79
CA LEU A 109 -6.22 8.00 15.56
C LEU A 109 -6.09 6.75 14.69
N VAL A 110 -6.55 6.84 13.43
CA VAL A 110 -6.40 5.75 12.46
C VAL A 110 -4.94 5.53 12.11
N TRP A 111 -4.16 6.61 11.92
CA TRP A 111 -2.73 6.49 11.64
C TRP A 111 -2.01 5.75 12.77
N THR A 112 -2.17 6.20 14.02
CA THR A 112 -1.51 5.57 15.17
C THR A 112 -1.93 4.11 15.33
N ALA A 113 -3.20 3.79 15.08
CA ALA A 113 -3.70 2.42 15.14
C ALA A 113 -3.09 1.51 14.08
N LEU A 114 -2.91 2.01 12.86
CA LEU A 114 -2.21 1.27 11.82
C LEU A 114 -0.76 0.98 12.22
N THR A 115 -0.06 1.95 12.83
CA THR A 115 1.34 1.74 13.23
C THR A 115 1.51 0.76 14.38
N TYR A 116 0.48 0.55 15.21
CA TYR A 116 0.51 -0.40 16.32
C TYR A 116 0.07 -1.82 15.91
N MET A 117 -0.74 -1.92 14.86
CA MET A 117 -1.25 -3.21 14.38
C MET A 117 -0.12 -4.05 13.77
N SER A 118 0.15 -5.21 14.36
CA SER A 118 1.23 -6.13 13.97
C SER A 118 0.75 -7.45 13.36
N SER A 119 -0.57 -7.68 13.30
CA SER A 119 -1.16 -8.93 12.81
C SER A 119 -2.36 -8.66 11.92
N LEU A 120 -2.47 -9.38 10.81
CA LEU A 120 -3.68 -9.36 9.99
C LEU A 120 -4.72 -10.37 10.52
N PRO A 121 -6.01 -10.02 10.54
CA PRO A 121 -7.07 -10.96 10.84
C PRO A 121 -7.34 -11.84 9.63
N LEU A 122 -6.53 -12.89 9.45
CA LEU A 122 -6.80 -13.92 8.46
C LEU A 122 -7.62 -15.06 9.08
N PRO A 123 -8.56 -15.65 8.31
CA PRO A 123 -9.22 -16.88 8.72
C PRO A 123 -8.20 -18.01 8.98
N ARG A 124 -8.31 -18.65 10.14
CA ARG A 124 -7.45 -19.72 10.71
C ARG A 124 -7.14 -20.88 9.74
N SER A 125 -7.96 -21.08 8.72
CA SER A 125 -7.90 -22.19 7.76
C SER A 125 -6.70 -22.17 6.79
N LYS A 126 -6.00 -21.04 6.63
CA LYS A 126 -4.91 -20.91 5.63
C LYS A 126 -3.59 -20.37 6.19
N ILE A 127 -3.45 -20.36 7.52
CA ILE A 127 -2.16 -20.04 8.16
C ILE A 127 -1.23 -21.24 7.94
N PRO A 128 -0.05 -21.07 7.31
CA PRO A 128 0.89 -22.18 7.12
C PRO A 128 1.28 -22.76 8.49
N SER A 129 1.11 -24.06 8.66
CA SER A 129 1.19 -24.82 9.93
C SER A 129 2.58 -24.88 10.60
N ASN A 130 3.51 -23.98 10.25
CA ASN A 130 4.86 -23.95 10.81
C ASN A 130 5.04 -22.92 11.95
N THR A 131 4.01 -22.15 12.29
CA THR A 131 4.02 -21.29 13.48
C THR A 131 3.32 -22.03 14.62
N ALA A 132 4.08 -22.43 15.64
CA ALA A 132 3.60 -23.19 16.80
C ALA A 132 2.59 -22.42 17.68
N ASP A 133 2.40 -21.13 17.41
CA ASP A 133 1.44 -20.27 18.12
C ASP A 133 0.11 -20.25 17.36
N ALA A 134 -0.79 -21.13 17.78
CA ALA A 134 -2.07 -21.43 17.13
C ALA A 134 -3.08 -20.27 17.04
N ASP A 135 -2.73 -19.08 17.52
CA ASP A 135 -3.58 -17.88 17.58
C ASP A 135 -2.97 -16.64 16.91
N ALA A 136 -1.73 -16.73 16.43
CA ALA A 136 -1.05 -15.63 15.76
C ALA A 136 -1.47 -15.57 14.28
N GLY A 137 -2.17 -14.52 13.88
CA GLY A 137 -2.41 -14.21 12.47
C GLY A 137 -1.08 -13.99 11.71
N VAL A 138 -1.16 -13.75 10.39
CA VAL A 138 0.05 -13.44 9.61
C VAL A 138 0.65 -12.13 10.13
N GLU A 139 1.89 -12.19 10.61
CA GLU A 139 2.65 -11.03 11.08
C GLU A 139 2.84 -10.04 9.93
N CYS A 140 2.41 -8.81 10.16
CA CYS A 140 2.44 -7.75 9.16
C CYS A 140 2.80 -6.42 9.80
N LEU A 141 3.34 -5.51 8.99
CA LEU A 141 3.59 -4.14 9.37
C LEU A 141 2.83 -3.22 8.43
N PHE A 142 1.98 -2.38 8.97
CA PHE A 142 1.31 -1.36 8.17
C PHE A 142 2.14 -0.10 8.10
N ARG A 143 2.57 0.24 6.88
CA ARG A 143 3.24 1.50 6.59
C ARG A 143 2.25 2.48 6.00
N VAL A 144 2.01 3.59 6.70
CA VAL A 144 1.27 4.74 6.15
C VAL A 144 2.21 5.53 5.25
N VAL A 145 1.92 5.54 3.95
CA VAL A 145 2.76 6.21 2.94
C VAL A 145 2.37 7.68 2.79
N ARG A 146 1.06 7.95 2.66
CA ARG A 146 0.56 9.29 2.34
C ARG A 146 -0.82 9.54 2.93
N VAL A 147 -1.06 10.77 3.37
CA VAL A 147 -2.40 11.25 3.78
C VAL A 147 -2.91 12.36 2.85
N SER A 148 -3.91 12.05 2.05
CA SER A 148 -4.49 12.95 1.05
C SER A 148 -5.86 13.49 1.45
N GLY A 149 -6.23 14.63 0.90
CA GLY A 149 -7.57 15.22 1.09
C GLY A 149 -8.62 14.68 0.11
N THR A 150 -8.18 14.29 -1.08
CA THR A 150 -9.01 13.73 -2.16
C THR A 150 -8.51 12.33 -2.53
N MET A 151 -9.41 11.50 -3.05
CA MET A 151 -9.09 10.14 -3.50
C MET A 151 -8.14 10.16 -4.70
N ARG A 152 -8.40 11.04 -5.68
CA ARG A 152 -7.54 11.25 -6.85
C ARG A 152 -6.06 11.48 -6.51
N LYS A 153 -5.77 12.32 -5.51
CA LYS A 153 -4.39 12.57 -5.05
C LYS A 153 -3.76 11.37 -4.32
N ALA A 154 -4.56 10.49 -3.73
CA ALA A 154 -4.06 9.25 -3.13
C ALA A 154 -3.74 8.22 -4.23
N GLU A 155 -4.56 8.16 -5.27
CA GLU A 155 -4.37 7.29 -6.44
C GLU A 155 -3.16 7.69 -7.27
N GLU A 156 -3.01 8.99 -7.57
CA GLU A 156 -1.84 9.54 -8.26
C GLU A 156 -0.54 9.16 -7.54
N GLU A 157 -0.52 9.26 -6.20
CA GLU A 157 0.66 8.88 -5.41
C GLU A 157 0.86 7.35 -5.34
N ALA A 158 -0.21 6.55 -5.33
CA ALA A 158 -0.12 5.11 -5.41
C ALA A 158 0.51 4.66 -6.75
N ILE A 159 0.07 5.27 -7.86
CA ILE A 159 0.62 5.02 -9.20
C ILE A 159 2.07 5.51 -9.28
N GLY A 160 2.35 6.72 -8.80
CA GLY A 160 3.70 7.28 -8.78
C GLY A 160 4.67 6.43 -7.97
N ARG A 161 4.21 5.84 -6.87
CA ARG A 161 4.98 4.89 -6.06
C ARG A 161 5.22 3.57 -6.80
N ALA A 162 4.18 2.98 -7.38
CA ALA A 162 4.30 1.73 -8.14
C ALA A 162 5.32 1.87 -9.28
N ARG A 163 5.26 2.98 -10.03
CA ARG A 163 6.26 3.31 -11.07
C ARG A 163 7.69 3.40 -10.50
N ARG A 164 7.87 4.08 -9.36
CA ARG A 164 9.17 4.16 -8.68
C ARG A 164 9.69 2.80 -8.21
N GLU A 165 8.82 1.91 -7.75
CA GLU A 165 9.19 0.55 -7.34
C GLU A 165 9.60 -0.33 -8.53
N VAL A 166 8.87 -0.25 -9.64
CA VAL A 166 9.23 -0.94 -10.89
C VAL A 166 10.60 -0.45 -11.40
N VAL A 167 10.83 0.86 -11.44
CA VAL A 167 12.13 1.42 -11.87
C VAL A 167 13.27 0.98 -10.94
N ARG A 168 13.03 0.93 -9.62
CA ARG A 168 14.03 0.44 -8.65
C ARG A 168 14.39 -1.03 -8.91
N MET A 169 13.40 -1.87 -9.19
CA MET A 169 13.62 -3.28 -9.49
C MET A 169 14.29 -3.50 -10.84
N ALA A 170 13.86 -2.77 -11.88
CA ALA A 170 14.46 -2.84 -13.20
C ALA A 170 15.93 -2.40 -13.18
N ARG A 171 16.27 -1.31 -12.47
CA ARG A 171 17.65 -0.84 -12.31
C ARG A 171 18.50 -1.75 -11.42
N GLY A 172 17.88 -2.54 -10.54
CA GLY A 172 18.58 -3.53 -9.71
C GLY A 172 18.88 -4.84 -10.45
N GLY A 173 18.13 -5.16 -11.52
CA GLY A 173 18.37 -6.32 -12.38
C GLY A 173 19.29 -6.05 -13.58
N VAL A 174 19.50 -4.78 -13.93
CA VAL A 174 20.48 -4.36 -14.94
C VAL A 174 21.62 -3.68 -14.21
N ALA A 175 22.80 -4.29 -14.20
CA ALA A 175 24.04 -3.61 -13.86
C ALA A 175 24.30 -2.48 -14.88
N VAL A 176 23.59 -1.36 -14.74
CA VAL A 176 23.85 -0.14 -15.50
C VAL A 176 24.97 0.60 -14.78
N GLY A 177 26.02 0.86 -15.55
CA GLY A 177 27.25 1.48 -15.12
C GLY A 177 27.07 2.77 -14.32
N VAL A 178 28.13 3.07 -13.59
CA VAL A 178 28.33 4.19 -12.69
C VAL A 178 28.34 5.52 -13.47
N GLU A 179 27.21 5.94 -14.04
CA GLU A 179 27.05 7.25 -14.68
C GLU A 179 25.82 8.02 -14.19
N GLY A 180 24.79 7.37 -13.65
CA GLY A 180 23.58 8.06 -13.17
C GLY A 180 23.65 8.60 -11.73
N ARG A 181 24.84 8.64 -11.10
CA ARG A 181 24.98 8.83 -9.65
C ARG A 181 25.27 10.27 -9.21
N PHE A 182 25.42 11.21 -10.15
CA PHE A 182 25.56 12.63 -9.86
C PHE A 182 24.71 13.48 -10.79
N GLY A 183 23.80 14.27 -10.21
CA GLY A 183 23.31 15.53 -10.77
C GLY A 183 22.55 15.45 -12.08
N GLY A 184 21.25 15.19 -12.01
CA GLY A 184 20.33 15.45 -13.11
C GLY A 184 18.97 15.80 -12.54
N GLU A 185 18.67 17.09 -12.53
CA GLU A 185 17.35 17.65 -12.26
C GLU A 185 16.33 16.90 -13.14
N VAL A 186 15.37 16.20 -12.51
CA VAL A 186 14.31 15.52 -13.26
C VAL A 186 13.25 16.55 -13.57
N GLU A 187 13.39 17.22 -14.71
CA GLU A 187 12.23 17.76 -15.42
C GLU A 187 11.29 16.60 -15.70
N VAL A 188 10.06 16.74 -15.20
CA VAL A 188 8.97 15.81 -15.48
C VAL A 188 8.43 16.21 -16.85
N GLU A 189 9.00 15.66 -17.91
CA GLU A 189 8.33 15.67 -19.21
C GLU A 189 7.13 14.71 -19.13
N ASP A 190 5.94 15.30 -19.22
CA ASP A 190 4.68 14.61 -19.40
C ASP A 190 4.75 13.77 -20.68
N VAL A 191 4.87 12.46 -20.53
CA VAL A 191 4.69 11.52 -21.64
C VAL A 191 3.19 11.47 -21.93
N ASP A 192 2.79 12.29 -22.91
CA ASP A 192 1.49 12.29 -23.57
C ASP A 192 1.23 10.90 -24.17
N VAL A 193 0.38 10.12 -23.50
CA VAL A 193 -0.12 8.86 -24.04
C VAL A 193 -1.39 9.20 -24.80
N GLY A 194 -1.21 9.42 -26.11
CA GLY A 194 -2.28 9.66 -27.07
C GLY A 194 -3.39 8.62 -26.95
N VAL A 195 -4.56 9.08 -26.51
CA VAL A 195 -5.82 8.37 -26.66
C VAL A 195 -6.41 8.88 -27.97
N GLU A 196 -6.25 8.09 -29.03
CA GLU A 196 -7.02 8.27 -30.27
C GLU A 196 -8.49 8.00 -29.95
N GLY A 197 -9.27 9.08 -29.83
CA GLY A 197 -10.72 9.06 -29.91
C GLY A 197 -11.12 9.44 -31.33
N GLU A 198 -11.60 8.46 -32.09
CA GLU A 198 -12.35 8.68 -33.33
C GLU A 198 -13.63 9.44 -32.99
N ASP A 199 -13.73 10.71 -33.38
CA ASP A 199 -15.00 11.41 -33.55
C ASP A 199 -15.03 11.98 -34.96
N GLY A 200 -15.84 11.35 -35.81
CA GLY A 200 -16.14 11.83 -37.15
C GLY A 200 -17.10 13.01 -37.10
N GLU A 201 -16.78 14.06 -37.85
CA GLU A 201 -17.73 15.10 -38.22
C GLU A 201 -17.66 15.34 -39.73
N GLY A 202 -18.85 15.57 -40.27
CA GLY A 202 -19.20 15.45 -41.67
C GLY A 202 -18.61 16.56 -42.55
N SER A 203 -18.27 16.13 -43.76
CA SER A 203 -17.98 16.97 -44.91
C SER A 203 -19.26 17.69 -45.36
N ASP A 204 -19.41 18.96 -45.00
CA ASP A 204 -20.22 19.89 -45.80
C ASP A 204 -19.29 20.50 -46.87
N GLY A 205 -19.56 20.12 -48.12
CA GLY A 205 -18.88 20.66 -49.29
C GLY A 205 -19.52 21.98 -49.72
N ASP A 206 -18.66 22.96 -49.99
CA ASP A 206 -18.99 24.14 -50.77
C ASP A 206 -19.04 23.82 -52.28
N GLU A 207 -19.67 24.74 -53.03
CA GLU A 207 -19.68 24.95 -54.51
C GLU A 207 -20.96 24.50 -55.25
N ASP A 208 -21.94 25.41 -55.39
CA ASP A 208 -22.12 26.30 -56.57
C ASP A 208 -23.30 27.29 -56.39
#